data_AF-A0A3C1XDW4-F1
#
_entry.id   AF-A0A3C1XDW4-F1
#
_cell.length_a   1.000
_cell.length_b   1.000
_cell.length_c   1.000
_cell.angle_alpha   90.00
_cell.angle_beta   90.00
_cell.angle_gamma   90.00
#
_symmetry.space_group_name_H-M   'P 1'
#
loop_
_entity.id
_entity.type
_entity.pdbx_description
1 polymer ?
#
loop_
_entity_poly.entity_id
_entity_poly.type
_entity_poly.pdbx_seq_one_letter_code
_entity_poly.pdbx_strand_id
1 'polypeptide(L)'
;MVINRYSRPEMAAIWSEENKYRAWLEVEILADEAWAELGEIPAEDVRKIRENASFDVERILEIEKETRHDVVAFTRAVSETLGEERKWVHYGLTSTDVVDTAYGYLY
;
A
#
# COMPACT_ATOMS: atom_id res chain seq x y z
N MET A 1 12.45 11.70 9.30
CA MET A 1 13.87 11.56 8.88
C MET A 1 14.62 10.76 9.94
N VAL A 2 14.88 9.48 9.67
CA VAL A 2 15.70 8.62 10.53
C VAL A 2 17.16 8.91 10.20
N ILE A 3 17.95 9.32 11.20
CA ILE A 3 19.39 9.49 11.03
C ILE A 3 20.06 8.23 11.55
N ASN A 4 20.58 7.38 10.65
CA ASN A 4 21.12 6.04 10.97
C ASN A 4 22.12 6.05 12.14
N ARG A 5 22.92 7.10 12.27
CA ARG A 5 23.91 7.23 13.36
C ARG A 5 23.30 7.36 14.76
N TYR A 6 22.11 7.95 14.87
CA TYR A 6 21.49 8.33 16.15
C TYR A 6 20.21 7.56 16.46
N SER A 7 19.67 6.85 15.47
CA SER A 7 18.39 6.16 15.58
C SER A 7 18.59 4.77 16.17
N ARG A 8 17.74 4.40 17.12
CA ARG A 8 17.68 3.02 17.59
C ARG A 8 17.05 2.13 16.51
N PRO A 9 17.49 0.87 16.36
CA PRO A 9 16.96 -0.03 15.33
C PRO A 9 15.42 -0.14 15.36
N GLU A 10 14.83 -0.18 16.55
CA GLU A 10 13.38 -0.28 16.75
C GLU A 10 12.65 0.95 16.21
N MET A 11 13.20 2.15 16.47
CA MET A 11 12.65 3.39 15.92
C MET A 11 12.86 3.45 14.42
N ALA A 12 14.06 3.10 13.92
CA ALA A 12 14.34 3.11 12.49
C ALA A 12 13.40 2.20 11.70
N ALA A 13 13.01 1.05 12.27
CA ALA A 13 12.08 0.11 11.66
C ALA A 13 10.68 0.71 11.46
N ILE A 14 10.15 1.46 12.44
CA ILE A 14 8.82 2.09 12.37
C ILE A 14 8.73 3.04 11.16
N TRP A 15 9.79 3.82 10.94
CA TRP A 15 9.87 4.85 9.90
C TRP A 15 10.53 4.36 8.60
N SER A 16 10.70 3.06 8.42
CA SER A 16 11.28 2.51 7.19
C SER A 16 10.29 2.55 6.02
N GLU A 17 10.78 2.71 4.79
CA GLU A 17 9.94 2.65 3.58
C GLU A 17 9.19 1.32 3.47
N GLU A 18 9.86 0.23 3.83
CA GLU A 18 9.28 -1.11 3.91
C GLU A 18 8.04 -1.15 4.82
N ASN A 19 8.14 -0.56 6.03
CA ASN A 19 7.02 -0.52 6.97
C ASN A 19 5.91 0.43 6.52
N LYS A 20 6.27 1.57 5.90
CA LYS A 20 5.33 2.52 5.29
C LYS A 20 4.49 1.84 4.21
N TYR A 21 5.13 1.22 3.21
CA TYR A 21 4.41 0.58 2.11
C TYR A 21 3.62 -0.66 2.55
N ARG A 22 4.10 -1.36 3.58
CA ARG A 22 3.32 -2.43 4.23
C ARG A 22 2.05 -1.92 4.88
N ALA A 23 2.10 -0.80 5.59
CA ALA A 23 0.91 -0.19 6.18
C ALA A 23 -0.05 0.33 5.10
N TRP A 24 0.47 0.92 4.02
CA TRP A 24 -0.37 1.34 2.88
C TRP A 24 -1.07 0.15 2.23
N LEU A 25 -0.35 -0.95 1.99
CA LEU A 25 -0.92 -2.16 1.42
C LEU A 25 -2.02 -2.74 2.31
N GLU A 26 -1.81 -2.77 3.63
CA GLU A 26 -2.84 -3.25 4.56
C GLU A 26 -4.10 -2.39 4.51
N VAL A 27 -3.96 -1.05 4.45
CA VAL A 27 -5.12 -0.14 4.33
C VAL A 27 -5.87 -0.35 3.02
N GLU A 28 -5.17 -0.51 1.89
CA GLU A 28 -5.79 -0.79 0.59
C GLU A 28 -6.60 -2.10 0.63
N ILE A 29 -6.01 -3.17 1.18
CA ILE A 29 -6.68 -4.47 1.25
C ILE A 29 -7.89 -4.41 2.18
N LEU A 30 -7.78 -3.72 3.33
CA LEU A 30 -8.90 -3.55 4.25
C LEU A 30 -10.03 -2.71 3.64
N ALA A 31 -9.71 -1.73 2.77
CA ALA A 31 -10.71 -0.98 2.04
C ALA A 31 -11.46 -1.88 1.04
N ASP A 32 -10.74 -2.74 0.32
CA ASP A 32 -11.35 -3.74 -0.57
C ASP A 32 -12.22 -4.75 0.19
N GLU A 33 -11.76 -5.22 1.36
CA GLU A 33 -12.55 -6.08 2.25
C GLU A 33 -13.85 -5.39 2.68
N ALA A 34 -13.80 -4.12 3.07
CA ALA A 34 -14.99 -3.34 3.41
C ALA A 34 -15.94 -3.18 2.21
N TRP A 35 -15.43 -2.93 1.01
CA TRP A 35 -16.25 -2.87 -0.21
C TRP A 35 -16.93 -4.22 -0.53
N ALA A 36 -16.25 -5.34 -0.28
CA ALA A 36 -16.84 -6.67 -0.45
C ALA A 36 -17.91 -6.97 0.60
N GLU A 37 -17.72 -6.54 1.86
CA GLU A 37 -18.74 -6.63 2.91
C GLU A 37 -20.00 -5.84 2.57
N LEU A 38 -19.84 -4.69 1.91
CA LEU A 38 -20.95 -3.87 1.40
C LEU A 38 -21.59 -4.45 0.12
N GLY A 39 -20.97 -5.45 -0.51
CA GLY A 39 -21.47 -6.11 -1.72
C GLY A 39 -21.17 -5.38 -3.02
N GLU A 40 -20.29 -4.38 -3.00
CA GLU A 40 -19.94 -3.56 -4.18
C GLU A 40 -18.88 -4.23 -5.07
N ILE A 41 -17.98 -5.02 -4.47
CA ILE A 41 -16.96 -5.78 -5.21
C ILE A 41 -17.01 -7.29 -4.86
N PRO A 42 -16.61 -8.19 -5.78
CA PRO A 42 -16.68 -9.63 -5.53
C PRO A 42 -15.71 -10.07 -4.43
N ALA A 43 -16.21 -10.76 -3.41
CA ALA A 43 -15.38 -11.30 -2.32
C ALA A 43 -14.29 -12.28 -2.82
N GLU A 44 -14.47 -12.91 -3.97
CA GLU A 44 -13.43 -13.75 -4.58
C GLU A 44 -12.24 -12.93 -5.08
N ASP A 45 -12.49 -11.75 -5.67
CA ASP A 45 -11.42 -10.86 -6.14
C ASP A 45 -10.63 -10.34 -4.94
N VAL A 46 -11.30 -9.94 -3.86
CA VAL A 46 -10.63 -9.49 -2.63
C VAL A 46 -9.78 -10.59 -1.99
N ARG A 47 -10.24 -11.85 -1.99
CA ARG A 47 -9.41 -12.98 -1.53
C ARG A 47 -8.12 -13.11 -2.35
N LYS A 48 -8.21 -12.98 -3.67
CA LYS A 48 -7.02 -13.00 -4.54
C LYS A 48 -6.09 -11.83 -4.24
N ILE A 49 -6.63 -10.64 -3.98
CA ILE A 49 -5.84 -9.47 -3.56
C ILE A 49 -5.12 -9.76 -2.24
N ARG A 50 -5.83 -10.21 -1.20
CA ARG A 50 -5.24 -10.54 0.12
C ARG A 50 -4.12 -11.59 0.03
N GLU A 51 -4.27 -12.58 -0.84
CA GLU A 51 -3.32 -13.68 -0.99
C GLU A 51 -2.09 -13.31 -1.82
N ASN A 52 -2.24 -12.47 -2.85
CA ASN A 52 -1.21 -12.26 -3.86
C ASN A 52 -0.61 -10.85 -3.88
N ALA A 53 -1.32 -9.84 -3.37
CA ALA A 53 -0.85 -8.46 -3.39
C ALA A 53 0.45 -8.34 -2.58
N SER A 54 1.49 -7.86 -3.25
CA SER A 54 2.77 -7.58 -2.63
C SER A 54 3.40 -6.37 -3.31
N PHE A 55 4.54 -5.93 -2.79
CA PHE A 55 5.29 -4.82 -3.38
C PHE A 55 6.78 -5.08 -3.24
N ASP A 56 7.54 -4.33 -4.05
CA ASP A 56 8.99 -4.22 -3.94
C ASP A 56 9.35 -2.73 -3.85
N VAL A 57 10.11 -2.35 -2.82
CA VAL A 57 10.43 -0.95 -2.55
C VAL A 57 11.26 -0.34 -3.67
N GLU A 58 12.22 -1.09 -4.23
CA GLU A 58 13.05 -0.58 -5.32
C GLU A 58 12.23 -0.31 -6.57
N ARG A 59 11.26 -1.19 -6.86
CA ARG A 59 10.32 -1.04 -7.98
C ARG A 59 9.42 0.16 -7.82
N ILE A 60 8.90 0.42 -6.62
CA ILE A 60 8.12 1.63 -6.33
C ILE A 60 8.95 2.88 -6.62
N LEU A 61 10.18 2.93 -6.10
CA LEU A 61 11.08 4.08 -6.29
C LEU A 61 11.51 4.25 -7.77
N GLU A 62 11.55 3.18 -8.55
CA GLU A 62 11.77 3.25 -9.99
C GLU A 62 10.59 3.91 -10.70
N ILE A 63 9.36 3.43 -10.45
CA ILE A 63 8.14 3.98 -11.04
C ILE A 63 7.94 5.45 -10.61
N GLU A 64 8.27 5.79 -9.37
CA GLU A 64 8.16 7.14 -8.83
C GLU A 64 9.00 8.16 -9.61
N LYS A 65 10.16 7.78 -10.14
CA LYS A 65 10.99 8.67 -10.99
C LYS A 65 10.22 9.15 -12.23
N GLU A 66 9.32 8.31 -12.75
CA GLU A 66 8.50 8.62 -13.91
C GLU A 66 7.20 9.34 -13.53
N THR A 67 6.48 8.83 -12.53
CA THR A 67 5.19 9.38 -12.11
C THR A 67 5.30 10.68 -11.34
N ARG A 68 6.44 10.89 -10.66
CA ARG A 68 6.65 11.96 -9.66
C ARG A 68 5.55 12.00 -8.60
N HIS A 69 4.97 10.84 -8.30
CA HIS A 69 3.91 10.66 -7.32
C HIS A 69 4.02 9.27 -6.71
N ASP A 70 4.27 9.22 -5.40
CA ASP A 70 4.52 8.03 -4.60
C ASP A 70 3.34 7.07 -4.52
N VAL A 71 2.12 7.53 -4.21
CA VAL A 71 0.93 6.67 -4.15
C VAL A 71 0.61 6.06 -5.52
N VAL A 72 0.76 6.82 -6.62
CA VAL A 72 0.59 6.28 -7.97
C VAL A 72 1.68 5.26 -8.29
N ALA A 73 2.91 5.48 -7.84
CA ALA A 73 3.98 4.52 -8.03
C ALA A 73 3.74 3.22 -7.24
N PHE A 74 3.29 3.36 -5.99
CA PHE A 74 2.94 2.26 -5.10
C PHE A 74 1.80 1.40 -5.67
N THR A 75 0.67 2.00 -6.04
CA THR A 75 -0.49 1.26 -6.58
C THR A 75 -0.15 0.54 -7.89
N ARG A 76 0.70 1.14 -8.73
CA ARG A 76 1.23 0.48 -9.94
C ARG A 76 2.11 -0.72 -9.61
N ALA A 77 3.04 -0.58 -8.66
CA ALA A 77 3.90 -1.68 -8.24
C ALA A 77 3.07 -2.85 -7.67
N VAL A 78 2.09 -2.56 -6.81
CA VAL A 78 1.16 -3.58 -6.28
C VAL A 78 0.38 -4.25 -7.40
N SER A 79 -0.12 -3.47 -8.36
CA SER A 79 -0.87 -3.97 -9.51
C SER A 79 -0.06 -4.88 -10.45
N GLU A 80 1.28 -4.84 -10.41
CA GLU A 80 2.14 -5.76 -11.15
C GLU A 80 2.14 -7.18 -10.56
N THR A 81 1.76 -7.32 -9.28
CA THR A 81 1.71 -8.61 -8.56
C THR A 81 0.36 -9.32 -8.67
N LEU A 82 -0.63 -8.66 -9.27
CA LEU A 82 -2.03 -9.07 -9.30
C LEU A 82 -2.53 -9.35 -10.72
N GLY A 83 -3.60 -10.13 -10.81
CA GLY A 83 -4.33 -10.45 -12.03
C GLY A 83 -5.37 -9.38 -12.39
N GLU A 84 -6.55 -9.81 -12.83
CA GLU A 84 -7.64 -8.91 -13.22
C GLU A 84 -8.24 -8.14 -12.04
N GLU A 85 -8.15 -8.70 -10.83
CA GLU A 85 -8.60 -8.12 -9.57
C GLU A 85 -7.87 -6.81 -9.22
N ARG A 86 -6.70 -6.54 -9.84
CA ARG A 86 -5.94 -5.29 -9.63
C ARG A 86 -6.73 -4.01 -9.89
N LYS A 87 -7.84 -4.10 -10.64
CA LYS A 87 -8.76 -2.98 -10.90
C LYS A 87 -9.43 -2.44 -9.64
N TRP A 88 -9.44 -3.21 -8.55
CA TRP A 88 -10.03 -2.82 -7.27
C TRP A 88 -9.04 -2.11 -6.36
N VAL A 89 -7.73 -2.30 -6.55
CA VAL A 89 -6.71 -1.57 -5.79
C VAL A 89 -6.97 -0.07 -5.91
N HIS A 90 -7.06 0.62 -4.76
CA HIS A 90 -7.35 2.05 -4.66
C HIS A 90 -8.74 2.47 -5.17
N TYR A 91 -9.70 1.55 -5.27
CA TYR A 91 -11.04 1.85 -5.78
C TYR A 91 -11.83 2.76 -4.82
N GLY A 92 -12.20 3.94 -5.33
CA GLY A 92 -12.99 4.92 -4.59
C GLY A 92 -12.19 5.71 -3.54
N LEU A 93 -10.86 5.56 -3.49
CA LEU A 93 -9.99 6.23 -2.54
C LEU A 93 -9.25 7.40 -3.18
N THR A 94 -8.82 8.33 -2.32
CA THR A 94 -7.77 9.31 -2.62
C THR A 94 -6.48 8.92 -1.91
N SER A 95 -5.37 9.53 -2.33
CA SER A 95 -4.06 9.35 -1.69
C SER A 95 -4.11 9.55 -0.17
N THR A 96 -4.85 10.54 0.31
CA THR A 96 -4.91 10.86 1.74
C THR A 96 -5.64 9.79 2.54
N ASP A 97 -6.67 9.15 1.98
CA ASP A 97 -7.40 8.07 2.66
C ASP A 97 -6.46 6.92 3.03
N VAL A 98 -5.47 6.64 2.18
CA VAL A 98 -4.45 5.60 2.41
C VAL A 98 -3.33 6.11 3.31
N VAL A 99 -2.73 7.25 2.95
CA VAL A 99 -1.53 7.77 3.61
C VAL A 99 -1.80 8.15 5.07
N ASP A 100 -2.85 8.93 5.33
CA ASP A 100 -3.13 9.44 6.68
C ASP A 100 -3.63 8.32 7.60
N THR A 101 -4.42 7.38 7.09
CA THR A 101 -4.88 6.21 7.85
C THR A 101 -3.70 5.31 8.22
N ALA A 102 -2.82 5.02 7.27
CA ALA A 102 -1.64 4.20 7.52
C ALA A 102 -0.67 4.88 8.51
N TYR A 103 -0.50 6.20 8.41
CA TYR A 103 0.33 6.93 9.37
C TYR A 103 -0.29 6.99 10.76
N GLY A 104 -1.58 7.25 10.89
CA GLY A 104 -2.27 7.19 12.18
C GLY A 104 -2.25 5.80 12.84
N TYR A 105 -2.09 4.74 12.05
CA TYR A 105 -1.85 3.38 12.54
C TYR A 105 -0.40 3.17 13.00
N LEU A 106 0.57 3.76 12.31
CA LEU A 106 2.00 3.56 12.59
C LEU A 106 2.56 4.44 13.72
N TYR A 107 2.05 5.66 13.90
CA TYR A 107 2.54 6.63 14.90
C TYR A 107 1.54 7.76 15.19
#